data_AF-A0A6F9A5R8-F1
#
_entry.id   AF-A0A6F9A5R8-F1
#
_cell.length_a   1.000
_cell.length_b   1.000
_cell.length_c   1.000
_cell.angle_alpha   90.00
_cell.angle_beta   90.00
_cell.angle_gamma   90.00
#
_symmetry.space_group_name_H-M   'P 1'
#
loop_
_entity.id
_entity.type
_entity.pdbx_description
1 polymer ?
#
loop_
_entity_poly.entity_id
_entity_poly.type
_entity_poly.pdbx_seq_one_letter_code
_entity_poly.pdbx_strand_id
1 'polypeptide(L)'
;MRALRNMVVELGNMVAEQKVELGNMVAEQKVELGNMVAEQEVELGNMLAEQEVELGNMVAEQKVELGNMVAEQKVELGDMVAEQEVELGKHGGGAESRAGEHGGGAESGAGEHGGGAGKLGNMVVEQKVELGNMVAEQKVELGNMVVEQKVELGNMVAEQEKVELGNMVAEQKVELGNMVAEQEVELGNMVVEQKVDLGNMVVEQKVELGNMVAEQKVELGNMVVEQKVELGNMVAEQEVELGTWLELQETEVEELKMENT
;
A
#
# COMPACT_ATOMS: atom_id res chain seq x y z
N MET A 1 20.48 -39.90 -21.74
CA MET A 1 20.79 -39.74 -20.29
C MET A 1 21.34 -38.37 -19.90
N ARG A 2 22.45 -37.86 -20.48
CA ARG A 2 23.01 -36.52 -20.12
C ARG A 2 22.07 -35.36 -20.47
N ALA A 3 21.50 -35.36 -21.68
CA ALA A 3 20.57 -34.30 -22.14
C ALA A 3 19.31 -34.19 -21.27
N LEU A 4 18.67 -35.33 -20.96
CA LEU A 4 17.52 -35.40 -20.05
C LEU A 4 17.82 -34.83 -18.66
N ARG A 5 19.01 -35.11 -18.12
CA ARG A 5 19.43 -34.58 -16.83
C ARG A 5 19.64 -33.07 -16.88
N ASN A 6 20.21 -32.54 -17.96
CA ASN A 6 20.45 -31.11 -18.12
C ASN A 6 19.12 -30.33 -18.19
N MET A 7 18.14 -30.79 -18.97
CA MET A 7 16.83 -30.11 -19.03
C MET A 7 16.08 -30.11 -17.69
N VAL A 8 16.15 -31.19 -16.90
CA VAL A 8 15.52 -31.20 -15.57
C VAL A 8 16.17 -30.15 -14.66
N VAL A 9 17.49 -29.98 -14.76
CA VAL A 9 18.22 -28.93 -14.03
C VAL A 9 17.84 -27.54 -14.55
N GLU A 10 17.77 -27.34 -15.87
CA GLU A 10 17.38 -26.07 -16.49
C GLU A 10 15.96 -25.68 -16.10
N LEU A 11 15.00 -26.60 -16.13
CA LEU A 11 13.63 -26.38 -15.65
C LEU A 11 13.62 -25.99 -14.16
N GLY A 12 14.42 -26.67 -13.34
CA GLY A 12 14.55 -26.35 -11.91
C GLY A 12 15.10 -24.95 -11.68
N ASN A 13 16.11 -24.54 -12.44
CA ASN A 13 16.73 -23.21 -12.35
C ASN A 13 15.76 -22.12 -12.82
N MET A 14 15.10 -22.33 -13.96
CA MET A 14 14.11 -21.41 -14.52
C MET A 14 12.95 -21.16 -13.56
N VAL A 15 12.41 -22.21 -12.93
CA VAL A 15 11.37 -22.08 -11.90
C VAL A 15 11.88 -21.33 -10.67
N ALA A 16 13.14 -21.55 -10.27
CA ALA A 16 13.72 -20.85 -9.14
C ALA A 16 13.92 -19.36 -9.43
N GLU A 17 14.42 -19.02 -10.61
CA GLU A 17 14.61 -17.63 -11.07
C GLU A 17 13.28 -16.88 -11.13
N GLN A 18 12.25 -17.48 -11.73
CA GLN A 18 10.91 -16.88 -11.80
C GLN A 18 10.29 -16.65 -10.42
N LYS A 19 10.50 -17.56 -9.47
CA LYS A 19 10.05 -17.36 -8.07
C LYS A 19 10.78 -16.21 -7.38
N VAL A 20 12.06 -16.03 -7.66
CA VAL A 20 12.84 -14.88 -7.14
C VAL A 20 12.33 -13.59 -7.75
N GLU A 21 12.10 -13.56 -9.07
CA GLU A 21 11.56 -12.39 -9.78
C GLU A 21 10.19 -11.98 -9.23
N LEU A 22 9.27 -12.94 -9.07
CA LEU A 22 7.97 -12.70 -8.42
C LEU A 22 8.14 -12.16 -6.99
N GLY A 23 9.06 -12.75 -6.21
CA GLY A 23 9.35 -12.28 -4.85
C GLY A 23 9.84 -10.83 -4.81
N ASN A 24 10.68 -10.43 -5.76
CA ASN A 24 11.19 -9.07 -5.88
C ASN A 24 10.08 -8.09 -6.29
N MET A 25 9.27 -8.43 -7.29
CA MET A 25 8.14 -7.59 -7.70
C MET A 25 7.16 -7.34 -6.54
N VAL A 26 6.84 -8.38 -5.77
CA VAL A 26 5.98 -8.24 -4.58
C VAL A 26 6.63 -7.35 -3.52
N ALA A 27 7.95 -7.45 -3.34
CA ALA A 27 8.67 -6.61 -2.39
C ALA A 27 8.68 -5.13 -2.81
N GLU A 28 8.94 -4.85 -4.09
CA GLU A 28 8.92 -3.51 -4.66
C GLU A 28 7.55 -2.86 -4.53
N GLN A 29 6.48 -3.58 -4.89
CA GLN A 29 5.09 -3.10 -4.74
C GLN A 29 4.72 -2.79 -3.30
N LYS A 30 5.20 -3.57 -2.33
CA LYS A 30 5.00 -3.26 -0.91
C LYS A 30 5.71 -1.99 -0.47
N VAL A 31 6.90 -1.73 -1.00
CA VAL A 31 7.65 -0.49 -0.72
C VAL A 31 6.92 0.70 -1.33
N GLU A 32 6.45 0.58 -2.58
CA GLU A 32 5.68 1.61 -3.27
C GLU A 32 4.39 1.96 -2.51
N LEU A 33 3.62 0.94 -2.07
CA LEU A 33 2.46 1.15 -1.22
C LEU A 33 2.81 1.86 0.10
N GLY A 34 3.91 1.46 0.74
CA GLY A 34 4.39 2.12 1.96
C GLY A 34 4.73 3.59 1.76
N ASN A 35 5.36 3.93 0.63
CA ASN A 35 5.68 5.31 0.29
C ASN A 35 4.42 6.13 0.01
N MET A 36 3.46 5.62 -0.77
CA MET A 36 2.19 6.31 -1.04
C MET A 36 1.41 6.60 0.24
N VAL A 37 1.36 5.63 1.17
CA VAL A 37 0.72 5.83 2.48
C VAL A 37 1.44 6.92 3.29
N ALA A 38 2.77 6.89 3.34
CA ALA A 38 3.55 7.89 4.06
C ALA A 38 3.40 9.31 3.45
N GLU A 39 3.34 9.42 2.13
CA GLU A 39 3.09 10.70 1.44
C GLU A 39 1.71 11.27 1.79
N GLN A 40 0.67 10.43 1.81
CA GLN A 40 -0.68 10.83 2.22
C GLN A 40 -0.75 11.25 3.69
N GLU A 41 -0.08 10.53 4.60
CA GLU A 41 0.01 10.95 6.01
C GLU A 41 0.68 12.33 6.18
N VAL A 42 1.71 12.62 5.37
CA VAL A 42 2.37 13.94 5.37
C VAL A 42 1.44 15.03 4.82
N GLU A 43 0.72 14.75 3.73
CA GLU A 43 -0.25 15.69 3.14
C GLU A 43 -1.36 16.04 4.15
N LEU A 44 -1.90 15.04 4.85
CA LEU A 44 -2.87 15.21 5.93
C LEU A 44 -2.32 16.06 7.08
N GLY A 45 -1.10 15.76 7.53
CA GLY A 45 -0.43 16.52 8.57
C GLY A 45 -0.23 17.99 8.21
N ASN A 46 0.10 18.29 6.95
CA ASN A 46 0.25 19.66 6.46
C ASN A 46 -1.09 20.41 6.42
N MET A 47 -2.15 19.79 5.88
CA MET A 47 -3.49 20.39 5.86
C MET A 47 -3.99 20.71 7.28
N LEU A 48 -3.77 19.79 8.22
CA LEU A 48 -4.09 20.00 9.63
C LEU A 48 -3.35 21.19 10.22
N ALA A 49 -2.03 21.28 9.99
CA ALA A 49 -1.22 22.37 10.49
C ALA A 49 -1.67 23.73 9.92
N GLU A 50 -2.04 23.79 8.65
CA GLU A 50 -2.57 25.00 8.02
C GLU A 50 -3.91 25.43 8.65
N GLN A 51 -4.83 24.48 8.85
CA GLN A 51 -6.12 24.74 9.51
C GLN A 51 -5.98 25.18 10.96
N GLU A 52 -5.04 24.60 11.72
CA GLU A 52 -4.76 25.03 13.10
C GLU A 52 -4.22 26.48 13.15
N VAL A 53 -3.37 26.86 12.19
CA VAL A 53 -2.87 28.23 12.07
C VAL A 53 -4.01 29.19 11.72
N GLU A 54 -4.88 28.83 10.77
CA GLU A 54 -6.03 29.64 10.38
C GLU A 54 -7.00 29.86 11.56
N LEU A 55 -7.34 28.80 12.30
CA LEU A 55 -8.15 28.89 13.52
C LEU A 55 -7.47 29.77 14.58
N GLY A 56 -6.16 29.63 14.76
CA GLY A 56 -5.38 30.45 15.68
C GLY A 56 -5.44 31.94 15.33
N ASN A 57 -5.32 32.29 14.05
CA ASN A 57 -5.42 33.65 13.55
C ASN A 57 -6.83 34.22 13.76
N MET A 58 -7.87 33.47 13.40
CA MET A 58 -9.27 33.88 13.59
C MET A 58 -9.58 34.17 15.07
N VAL A 59 -9.12 33.31 15.97
CA VAL A 59 -9.29 33.52 17.42
C VAL A 59 -8.52 34.74 17.91
N ALA A 60 -7.32 34.99 17.37
CA ALA A 60 -6.53 36.16 17.73
C ALA A 60 -7.22 37.46 17.27
N GLU A 61 -7.73 37.50 16.05
CA GLU A 61 -8.48 38.63 15.49
C GLU A 61 -9.73 38.94 16.32
N GLN A 62 -10.54 37.92 16.62
CA GLN A 62 -11.75 38.07 17.45
C GLN A 62 -11.44 38.59 18.87
N LYS A 63 -10.33 38.16 19.46
CA LYS A 63 -9.88 38.69 20.77
C LYS A 63 -9.47 40.16 20.70
N VAL A 64 -8.83 40.58 19.60
CA VAL A 64 -8.46 41.98 19.38
C VAL A 64 -9.72 42.84 19.20
N GLU A 65 -10.68 42.38 18.39
CA GLU A 65 -11.95 43.06 18.17
C GLU A 65 -12.74 43.23 19.49
N LEU A 66 -12.86 42.17 20.28
CA LEU A 66 -13.46 42.24 21.62
C LEU A 66 -12.72 43.22 22.54
N GLY A 67 -11.39 43.21 22.50
CA GLY A 67 -10.55 44.15 23.26
C GLY A 67 -10.82 45.62 22.90
N ASN A 68 -10.93 45.91 21.60
CA ASN A 68 -11.22 47.25 21.09
C ASN A 68 -12.63 47.69 21.50
N MET A 69 -13.64 46.84 21.31
CA MET A 69 -15.02 47.12 21.72
C MET A 69 -15.13 47.45 23.22
N VAL A 70 -14.44 46.67 24.07
CA VAL A 70 -14.39 46.94 25.51
C VAL A 70 -13.68 48.26 25.84
N ALA A 71 -12.63 48.60 25.10
CA ALA A 71 -11.92 49.86 25.29
C ALA A 71 -12.79 51.06 24.91
N GLU A 72 -13.46 50.99 23.76
CA GLU A 72 -14.40 52.03 23.28
C GLU A 72 -15.54 52.25 24.27
N GLN A 73 -16.20 51.18 24.73
CA GLN A 73 -17.29 51.25 25.72
C GLN A 73 -16.84 51.85 27.05
N LYS A 74 -15.59 51.58 27.49
CA LYS A 74 -15.04 52.21 28.70
C LYS A 74 -14.79 53.70 28.54
N VAL A 75 -14.37 54.14 27.35
CA VAL A 75 -14.19 55.57 27.04
C VAL A 75 -15.54 56.27 27.04
N GLU A 76 -16.53 55.70 26.34
CA GLU A 76 -17.90 56.24 26.30
C GLU A 76 -18.53 56.35 27.69
N LEU A 77 -18.36 55.33 28.54
CA LEU A 77 -18.78 55.40 29.94
C LEU A 77 -18.06 56.51 30.73
N GLY A 78 -16.76 56.67 30.51
CA GLY A 78 -15.96 57.72 31.15
C GLY A 78 -16.44 59.12 30.76
N ASP A 79 -16.70 59.34 29.48
CA ASP A 79 -17.21 60.60 28.94
C ASP A 79 -18.61 60.92 29.48
N MET A 80 -19.52 59.95 29.49
CA MET A 80 -20.86 60.12 30.09
C MET A 80 -20.80 60.49 31.58
N VAL A 81 -19.92 59.86 32.35
CA VAL A 81 -19.73 60.18 33.78
C VAL A 81 -19.19 61.60 33.95
N ALA A 82 -18.18 61.98 33.16
CA ALA A 82 -17.60 63.32 33.21
C ALA A 82 -18.63 64.41 32.86
N GLU A 83 -19.46 64.18 31.83
CA GLU A 83 -20.53 65.11 31.44
C GLU A 83 -21.57 65.30 32.56
N GLN A 84 -22.01 64.21 33.17
CA GLN A 84 -22.98 64.24 34.27
C GLN A 84 -22.42 64.90 35.54
N GLU A 85 -21.14 64.68 35.87
CA GLU A 85 -20.48 65.37 36.98
C GLU A 85 -20.42 66.90 36.76
N VAL A 86 -20.14 67.34 35.53
CA VAL A 86 -20.17 68.77 35.15
C VAL A 86 -21.58 69.35 35.28
N GLU A 87 -22.61 68.59 34.88
CA GLU A 87 -24.02 69.03 34.98
C GLU A 87 -24.48 69.15 36.44
N LEU A 88 -24.14 68.17 37.28
CA LEU A 88 -24.40 68.21 38.73
C LEU A 88 -23.66 69.37 39.42
N GLY A 89 -22.40 69.63 39.03
CA GLY A 89 -21.60 70.74 39.55
C GLY A 89 -22.20 72.13 39.22
N LYS A 90 -22.76 72.29 38.01
CA LYS A 90 -23.48 73.52 37.60
C LYS A 90 -24.75 73.74 38.42
N HIS A 91 -25.47 72.69 38.78
CA HIS A 91 -26.66 72.78 39.62
C HIS A 91 -26.36 72.94 41.12
N GLY A 92 -25.23 72.41 41.63
CA GLY A 92 -24.78 72.60 43.01
C GLY A 92 -24.17 73.98 43.28
N GLY A 93 -23.40 74.53 42.34
CA GLY A 93 -22.78 75.86 42.47
C GLY A 93 -23.76 77.04 42.39
N GLY A 94 -24.99 76.81 41.95
CA GLY A 94 -26.05 77.82 41.95
C GLY A 94 -26.57 78.20 43.34
N ALA A 95 -26.35 77.36 44.36
CA ALA A 95 -26.78 77.62 45.74
C ALA A 95 -25.76 78.47 46.53
N GLU A 96 -24.46 78.41 46.19
CA GLU A 96 -23.40 79.07 46.96
C GLU A 96 -23.18 80.55 46.60
N SER A 97 -23.63 81.01 45.44
CA SER A 97 -23.50 82.42 45.03
C SER A 97 -24.58 83.36 45.59
N ARG A 98 -25.51 82.86 46.42
CA ARG A 98 -26.59 83.66 47.03
C ARG A 98 -26.62 83.66 48.56
N ALA A 99 -25.56 83.22 49.22
CA ALA A 99 -25.43 83.22 50.68
C ALA A 99 -24.53 84.35 51.24
N GLY A 100 -24.26 85.40 50.45
CA GLY A 100 -23.43 86.54 50.86
C GLY A 100 -24.18 87.69 51.55
N GLU A 101 -25.49 87.82 51.37
CA GLU A 101 -26.24 88.96 51.92
C GLU A 101 -27.67 88.55 52.29
N HIS A 102 -27.85 87.97 53.47
CA HIS A 102 -28.90 88.34 54.44
C HIS A 102 -28.90 87.29 55.57
N GLY A 103 -28.65 87.77 56.79
CA GLY A 103 -28.50 86.93 57.96
C GLY A 103 -29.80 86.30 58.47
N GLY A 104 -29.61 85.27 59.29
CA GLY A 104 -30.57 84.85 60.31
C GLY A 104 -31.51 83.71 59.92
N GLY A 105 -31.19 82.52 60.41
CA GLY A 105 -32.19 81.51 60.81
C GLY A 105 -32.78 80.64 59.71
N ALA A 106 -32.31 79.40 59.63
CA ALA A 106 -33.14 78.19 59.45
C ALA A 106 -32.24 76.95 59.37
N GLU A 107 -32.06 76.27 60.50
CA GLU A 107 -31.87 74.81 60.48
C GLU A 107 -33.20 74.18 60.06
N SER A 108 -33.38 73.90 58.78
CA SER A 108 -34.34 72.90 58.29
C SER A 108 -34.15 72.70 56.79
N GLY A 109 -33.50 71.60 56.42
CA GLY A 109 -33.27 71.26 55.01
C GLY A 109 -32.62 69.89 54.83
N ALA A 110 -32.89 68.94 55.72
CA ALA A 110 -32.69 67.53 55.41
C ALA A 110 -33.78 67.13 54.40
N GLY A 111 -33.48 67.26 53.10
CA GLY A 111 -34.41 66.91 52.04
C GLY A 111 -33.81 67.14 50.65
N GLU A 112 -33.56 66.05 49.94
CA GLU A 112 -33.63 65.95 48.47
C GLU A 112 -32.49 66.48 47.57
N HIS A 113 -31.35 66.93 48.09
CA HIS A 113 -30.18 67.23 47.22
C HIS A 113 -29.27 66.01 46.91
N GLY A 114 -29.56 64.83 47.47
CA GLY A 114 -28.79 63.60 47.26
C GLY A 114 -29.20 62.75 46.04
N GLY A 115 -30.22 63.15 45.29
CA GLY A 115 -30.77 62.32 44.20
C GLY A 115 -29.87 62.19 42.96
N GLY A 116 -29.04 63.20 42.67
CA GLY A 116 -28.18 63.21 41.47
C GLY A 116 -27.03 62.20 41.54
N ALA A 117 -26.33 62.16 42.68
CA ALA A 117 -25.23 61.21 42.89
C ALA A 117 -25.71 59.74 42.93
N GLY A 118 -26.90 59.50 43.49
CA GLY A 118 -27.52 58.16 43.48
C GLY A 118 -27.93 57.69 42.08
N LYS A 119 -28.46 58.59 41.24
CA LYS A 119 -28.80 58.29 39.85
C LYS A 119 -27.57 58.02 38.98
N LEU A 120 -26.51 58.82 39.13
CA LEU A 120 -25.22 58.59 38.45
C LEU A 120 -24.62 57.24 38.83
N GLY A 121 -24.58 56.94 40.14
CA GLY A 121 -24.08 55.65 40.63
C GLY A 121 -24.85 54.46 40.06
N ASN A 122 -26.17 54.55 39.97
CA ASN A 122 -27.00 53.49 39.40
C ASN A 122 -26.76 53.31 37.89
N MET A 123 -26.67 54.41 37.13
CA MET A 123 -26.36 54.38 35.69
C MET A 123 -25.00 53.74 35.39
N VAL A 124 -23.97 54.06 36.18
CA VAL A 124 -22.63 53.47 36.04
C VAL A 124 -22.63 51.97 36.34
N VAL A 125 -23.42 51.53 37.32
CA VAL A 125 -23.57 50.12 37.65
C VAL A 125 -24.28 49.38 36.52
N GLU A 126 -25.38 49.91 36.00
CA GLU A 126 -26.14 49.33 34.88
C GLU A 126 -25.25 49.15 33.63
N GLN A 127 -24.51 50.20 33.23
CA GLN A 127 -23.59 50.13 32.09
C GLN A 127 -22.44 49.14 32.27
N LYS A 128 -21.88 49.03 33.49
CA LYS A 128 -20.85 48.02 33.79
C LYS A 128 -21.38 46.60 33.71
N VAL A 129 -22.64 46.38 34.12
CA VAL A 129 -23.31 45.08 34.01
C VAL A 129 -23.57 44.74 32.55
N GLU A 130 -24.05 45.69 31.76
CA GLU A 130 -24.28 45.51 30.31
C GLU A 130 -22.99 45.17 29.55
N LEU A 131 -21.90 45.92 29.80
CA LEU A 131 -20.58 45.61 29.27
C LEU A 131 -20.08 44.23 29.70
N GLY A 132 -20.30 43.87 30.97
CA GLY A 132 -19.94 42.55 31.50
C GLY A 132 -20.67 41.39 30.81
N ASN A 133 -21.98 41.57 30.55
CA ASN A 133 -22.81 40.60 29.85
C ASN A 133 -22.39 40.46 28.38
N MET A 134 -22.17 41.57 27.68
CA MET A 134 -21.70 41.57 26.29
C MET A 134 -20.36 40.83 26.14
N VAL A 135 -19.40 41.08 27.04
CA VAL A 135 -18.11 40.36 27.05
C VAL A 135 -18.28 38.88 27.34
N ALA A 136 -19.21 38.52 28.22
CA ALA A 136 -19.49 37.11 28.53
C ALA A 136 -20.10 36.39 27.33
N GLU A 137 -21.07 37.00 26.64
CA GLU A 137 -21.70 36.47 25.44
C GLU A 137 -20.69 36.25 24.31
N GLN A 138 -19.86 37.26 24.01
CA GLN A 138 -18.81 37.18 23.00
C GLN A 138 -17.76 36.09 23.28
N LYS A 139 -17.42 35.88 24.56
CA LYS A 139 -16.52 34.78 24.94
C LYS A 139 -17.15 33.41 24.75
N VAL A 140 -18.45 33.27 24.98
CA VAL A 140 -19.19 32.03 24.74
C VAL A 140 -19.27 31.74 23.25
N GLU A 141 -19.58 32.75 22.44
CA GLU A 141 -19.64 32.64 20.97
C GLU A 141 -18.28 32.22 20.39
N LEU A 142 -17.19 32.87 20.79
CA LEU A 142 -15.83 32.49 20.41
C LEU A 142 -15.49 31.05 20.85
N GLY A 143 -15.90 30.66 22.06
CA GLY A 143 -15.71 29.30 22.55
C GLY A 143 -16.43 28.25 21.71
N ASN A 144 -17.68 28.52 21.32
CA ASN A 144 -18.48 27.64 20.48
C ASN A 144 -17.88 27.52 19.07
N MET A 145 -17.49 28.63 18.46
CA MET A 145 -16.83 28.65 17.14
C MET A 145 -15.57 27.78 17.12
N VAL A 146 -14.73 27.88 18.16
CA VAL A 146 -13.52 27.03 18.28
C VAL A 146 -13.87 25.56 18.42
N VAL A 147 -14.94 25.22 19.16
CA VAL A 147 -15.39 23.83 19.31
C VAL A 147 -15.92 23.28 17.99
N GLU A 148 -16.76 24.03 17.29
CA GLU A 148 -17.31 23.64 15.98
C GLU A 148 -16.19 23.38 14.96
N GLN A 149 -15.25 24.31 14.83
CA GLN A 149 -14.11 24.17 13.92
C GLN A 149 -13.22 22.96 14.25
N LYS A 150 -12.99 22.69 15.54
CA LYS A 150 -12.24 21.48 15.96
C LYS A 150 -12.97 20.19 15.65
N VAL A 151 -14.30 20.19 15.74
CA VAL A 151 -15.13 19.02 15.39
C VAL A 151 -15.11 18.79 13.87
N GLU A 152 -15.23 19.85 13.08
CA GLU A 152 -15.14 19.77 11.62
C GLU A 152 -13.77 19.25 11.16
N LEU A 153 -12.68 19.77 11.73
CA LEU A 153 -11.32 19.30 11.48
C LEU A 153 -11.15 17.82 11.85
N GLY A 154 -11.66 17.40 13.01
CA GLY A 154 -11.61 16.00 13.44
C GLY A 154 -12.39 15.06 12.52
N ASN A 155 -13.53 15.50 11.98
CA ASN A 155 -14.32 14.72 11.03
C ASN A 155 -13.62 14.59 9.67
N MET A 156 -13.05 15.69 9.17
CA MET A 156 -12.29 15.70 7.92
C MET A 156 -11.13 14.71 7.96
N VAL A 157 -10.33 14.72 9.03
CA VAL A 157 -9.24 13.76 9.24
C VAL A 157 -9.76 12.33 9.27
N ALA A 158 -10.82 12.07 10.03
CA ALA A 158 -11.37 10.73 10.15
C ALA A 158 -11.90 10.19 8.80
N GLU A 159 -12.47 11.05 7.96
CA GLU A 159 -12.94 10.66 6.63
C GLU A 159 -11.77 10.37 5.68
N GLN A 160 -10.78 11.26 5.62
CA GLN A 160 -9.60 11.12 4.76
C GLN A 160 -8.72 9.92 5.15
N GLU A 161 -8.36 9.79 6.43
CA GLU A 161 -7.54 8.67 6.91
C GLU A 161 -8.23 7.31 6.73
N LYS A 162 -9.54 7.24 6.97
CA LYS A 162 -10.23 5.96 6.99
C LYS A 162 -10.70 5.52 5.62
N VAL A 163 -11.26 6.45 4.84
CA VAL A 163 -11.92 6.12 3.57
C VAL A 163 -10.93 6.16 2.43
N GLU A 164 -10.21 7.27 2.24
CA GLU A 164 -9.31 7.41 1.09
C GLU A 164 -8.08 6.50 1.21
N LEU A 165 -7.38 6.54 2.34
CA LEU A 165 -6.23 5.65 2.60
C LEU A 165 -6.66 4.18 2.56
N GLY A 166 -7.83 3.87 3.14
CA GLY A 166 -8.40 2.53 3.15
C GLY A 166 -8.69 2.00 1.75
N ASN A 167 -9.27 2.83 0.88
CA ASN A 167 -9.56 2.50 -0.51
C ASN A 167 -8.27 2.31 -1.31
N MET A 168 -7.30 3.22 -1.19
CA MET A 168 -6.00 3.12 -1.86
C MET A 168 -5.28 1.80 -1.51
N VAL A 169 -5.23 1.47 -0.22
CA VAL A 169 -4.63 0.21 0.25
C VAL A 169 -5.40 -1.01 -0.27
N ALA A 170 -6.73 -0.93 -0.36
CA ALA A 170 -7.55 -2.03 -0.89
C ALA A 170 -7.32 -2.24 -2.39
N GLU A 171 -7.31 -1.17 -3.18
CA GLU A 171 -7.05 -1.21 -4.62
C GLU A 171 -5.67 -1.80 -4.92
N GLN A 172 -4.63 -1.33 -4.22
CA GLN A 172 -3.26 -1.83 -4.38
C GLN A 172 -3.11 -3.30 -3.98
N LYS A 173 -3.84 -3.76 -2.96
CA LYS A 173 -3.88 -5.20 -2.61
C LYS A 173 -4.53 -6.05 -3.69
N VAL A 174 -5.57 -5.53 -4.36
CA VAL A 174 -6.22 -6.23 -5.48
C VAL A 174 -5.28 -6.30 -6.68
N GLU A 175 -4.62 -5.19 -7.03
CA GLU A 175 -3.64 -5.13 -8.11
C GLU A 175 -2.48 -6.10 -7.89
N LEU A 176 -1.88 -6.09 -6.68
CA LEU A 176 -0.83 -7.03 -6.29
C LEU A 176 -1.32 -8.49 -6.38
N GLY A 177 -2.54 -8.77 -5.93
CA GLY A 177 -3.12 -10.11 -6.00
C GLY A 177 -3.29 -10.61 -7.44
N ASN A 178 -3.74 -9.74 -8.35
CA ASN A 178 -3.89 -10.07 -9.77
C ASN A 178 -2.54 -10.33 -10.43
N MET A 179 -1.55 -9.46 -10.20
CA MET A 179 -0.19 -9.62 -10.72
C MET A 179 0.43 -10.96 -10.28
N VAL A 180 0.29 -11.33 -9.01
CA VAL A 180 0.77 -12.61 -8.50
C VAL A 180 0.06 -13.78 -9.18
N ALA A 181 -1.27 -13.69 -9.35
CA ALA A 181 -2.04 -14.75 -9.99
C ALA A 181 -1.65 -14.96 -11.47
N GLU A 182 -1.43 -13.87 -12.21
CA GLU A 182 -0.97 -13.91 -13.60
C GLU A 182 0.40 -14.59 -13.72
N GLN A 183 1.34 -14.22 -12.84
CA GLN A 183 2.69 -14.79 -12.81
C GLN A 183 2.69 -16.28 -12.42
N GLU A 184 1.82 -16.70 -11.50
CA GLU A 184 1.66 -18.13 -11.17
C GLU A 184 1.11 -18.94 -12.35
N VAL A 185 0.19 -18.36 -13.14
CA VAL A 185 -0.34 -19.00 -14.35
C VAL A 185 0.74 -19.12 -15.43
N GLU A 186 1.52 -18.07 -15.65
CA GLU A 186 2.63 -18.07 -16.61
C GLU A 186 3.68 -19.13 -16.25
N LEU A 187 4.11 -19.17 -14.98
CA LEU A 187 5.02 -20.20 -14.46
C LEU A 187 4.44 -21.61 -14.63
N GLY A 188 3.16 -21.79 -14.35
CA GLY A 188 2.46 -23.06 -14.51
C GLY A 188 2.49 -23.56 -15.97
N ASN A 189 2.19 -22.67 -16.92
CA ASN A 189 2.19 -22.99 -18.34
C ASN A 189 3.59 -23.37 -18.84
N MET A 190 4.60 -22.59 -18.46
CA MET A 190 6.00 -22.85 -18.79
C MET A 190 6.46 -24.24 -18.28
N VAL A 191 6.09 -24.60 -17.04
CA VAL A 191 6.41 -25.92 -16.48
C VAL A 191 5.71 -27.05 -17.24
N VAL A 192 4.48 -26.84 -17.69
CA VAL A 192 3.74 -27.84 -18.49
C VAL A 192 4.41 -28.06 -19.84
N GLU A 193 4.74 -26.99 -20.56
CA GLU A 193 5.41 -27.03 -21.86
C GLU A 193 6.73 -27.79 -21.77
N GLN A 194 7.58 -27.44 -20.81
CA GLN A 194 8.87 -28.11 -20.59
C GLN A 194 8.73 -29.59 -20.22
N LYS A 195 7.68 -29.96 -19.47
CA LYS A 195 7.40 -31.38 -19.18
C LYS A 195 6.97 -32.16 -20.43
N VAL A 196 6.22 -31.53 -21.33
CA VAL A 196 5.81 -32.14 -22.60
C VAL A 196 7.04 -32.40 -23.47
N ASP A 197 7.92 -31.41 -23.61
CA ASP A 197 9.18 -31.56 -24.36
C ASP A 197 10.07 -32.66 -23.79
N LEU A 198 10.20 -32.71 -22.47
CA LEU A 198 10.93 -33.77 -21.78
C LEU A 198 10.33 -35.16 -22.09
N GLY A 199 8.99 -35.26 -22.07
CA GLY A 199 8.25 -36.47 -22.40
C GLY A 199 8.49 -36.93 -23.84
N ASN A 200 8.41 -36.01 -24.80
CA ASN A 200 8.64 -36.29 -26.22
C ASN A 200 10.06 -36.82 -26.46
N MET A 201 11.09 -36.21 -25.85
CA MET A 201 12.46 -36.68 -25.99
C MET A 201 12.68 -38.07 -25.39
N VAL A 202 12.01 -38.40 -24.28
CA VAL A 202 12.07 -39.76 -23.70
C VAL A 202 11.49 -40.78 -24.67
N VAL A 203 10.39 -40.45 -25.35
CA VAL A 203 9.78 -41.31 -26.37
C VAL A 203 10.72 -41.50 -27.55
N GLU A 204 11.28 -40.42 -28.09
CA GLU A 204 12.24 -40.48 -29.20
C GLU A 204 13.46 -41.36 -28.86
N GLN A 205 14.08 -41.15 -27.69
CA GLN A 205 15.22 -41.98 -27.25
C GLN A 205 14.85 -43.46 -27.10
N LYS A 206 13.64 -43.78 -26.66
CA LYS A 206 13.17 -45.18 -26.57
C LYS A 206 13.00 -45.80 -27.96
N VAL A 207 12.47 -45.06 -28.92
CA VAL A 207 12.29 -45.51 -30.30
C VAL A 207 13.65 -45.77 -30.96
N GLU A 208 14.57 -44.82 -30.84
CA GLU A 208 15.92 -44.94 -31.39
C GLU A 208 16.67 -46.16 -30.80
N LEU A 209 16.60 -46.36 -29.48
CA LEU A 209 17.19 -47.54 -28.84
C LEU A 209 16.53 -48.85 -29.32
N GLY A 210 15.21 -48.85 -29.49
CA GLY A 210 14.46 -50.00 -30.00
C GLY A 210 14.90 -50.37 -31.43
N ASN A 211 15.08 -49.38 -32.29
CA ASN A 211 15.54 -49.57 -33.66
C ASN A 211 16.97 -50.13 -33.70
N MET A 212 17.91 -49.56 -32.92
CA MET A 212 19.27 -50.09 -32.83
C MET A 212 19.32 -51.56 -32.37
N VAL A 213 18.50 -51.92 -31.38
CA VAL A 213 18.40 -53.31 -30.89
C VAL A 213 17.82 -54.23 -31.96
N ALA A 214 16.84 -53.77 -32.72
CA ALA A 214 16.26 -54.53 -33.82
C ALA A 214 17.28 -54.75 -34.95
N GLU A 215 18.00 -53.71 -35.35
CA GLU A 215 19.08 -53.78 -36.34
C GLU A 215 20.17 -54.77 -35.93
N GLN A 216 20.66 -54.68 -34.69
CA GLN A 216 21.66 -55.62 -34.16
C GLN A 216 21.16 -57.07 -34.17
N LYS A 217 19.88 -57.32 -33.85
CA LYS A 217 19.31 -58.67 -33.92
C LYS A 217 19.29 -59.22 -35.34
N VAL A 218 18.97 -58.39 -36.33
CA VAL A 218 18.98 -58.78 -37.75
C VAL A 218 20.40 -59.09 -38.20
N GLU A 219 21.37 -58.22 -37.89
CA GLU A 219 22.78 -58.43 -38.24
C GLU A 219 23.33 -59.73 -37.64
N LEU A 220 23.04 -59.98 -36.36
CA LEU A 220 23.47 -61.19 -35.66
C LEU A 220 22.78 -62.45 -36.20
N GLY A 221 21.51 -62.33 -36.59
CA GLY A 221 20.77 -63.39 -37.29
C GLY A 221 21.39 -63.74 -38.64
N ASN A 222 21.75 -62.73 -39.44
CA ASN A 222 22.41 -62.91 -40.73
C ASN A 222 23.77 -63.58 -40.58
N MET A 223 24.61 -63.13 -39.63
CA MET A 223 25.90 -63.77 -39.35
C MET A 223 25.75 -65.26 -38.99
N VAL A 224 24.74 -65.62 -38.19
CA VAL A 224 24.48 -67.03 -37.84
C VAL A 224 24.06 -67.85 -39.06
N VAL A 225 23.27 -67.28 -39.96
CA VAL A 225 22.89 -67.93 -41.22
C VAL A 225 24.11 -68.15 -42.10
N GLU A 226 24.95 -67.13 -42.29
CA GLU A 226 26.19 -67.22 -43.07
C GLU A 226 27.12 -68.31 -42.52
N GLN A 227 27.36 -68.33 -41.20
CA GLN A 227 28.18 -69.37 -40.56
C GLN A 227 27.61 -70.78 -40.77
N LYS A 228 26.28 -70.94 -40.71
CA LYS A 228 25.64 -72.25 -40.97
C LYS A 228 25.82 -72.68 -42.42
N VAL A 229 25.73 -71.76 -43.38
CA VAL A 229 25.94 -72.05 -44.80
C VAL A 229 27.40 -72.44 -45.05
N GLU A 230 28.36 -71.68 -44.51
CA GLU A 230 29.79 -71.98 -44.65
C GLU A 230 30.13 -73.36 -44.07
N LEU A 231 29.64 -73.66 -42.86
CA LEU A 231 29.87 -74.96 -42.22
C LEU A 231 29.20 -76.11 -42.98
N GLY A 232 28.00 -75.88 -43.55
CA GLY A 232 27.32 -76.84 -44.40
C GLY A 232 28.09 -77.13 -45.69
N ASN A 233 28.64 -76.09 -46.33
CA ASN A 233 29.48 -76.24 -47.53
C ASN A 233 30.75 -77.03 -47.20
N MET A 234 31.44 -76.72 -46.10
CA MET A 234 32.62 -77.47 -45.66
C MET A 234 32.33 -78.96 -45.43
N VAL A 235 31.18 -79.28 -44.82
CA VAL A 235 30.77 -80.68 -44.60
C VAL A 235 30.50 -81.37 -45.93
N ALA A 236 29.79 -80.71 -46.85
CA ALA A 236 29.51 -81.26 -48.17
C ALA A 236 30.80 -81.52 -48.99
N GLU A 237 31.76 -80.60 -48.94
CA GLU A 237 33.08 -80.78 -49.55
C GLU A 237 33.82 -81.99 -48.97
N GLN A 238 33.83 -82.15 -47.64
CA GLN A 238 34.42 -83.32 -46.99
C GLN A 238 33.73 -84.63 -47.37
N GLU A 239 32.40 -84.65 -47.51
CA GLU A 239 31.66 -85.83 -47.95
C GLU A 239 32.02 -86.23 -49.40
N VAL A 240 32.19 -85.25 -50.29
CA VAL A 240 32.63 -85.49 -51.68
C VAL A 240 34.07 -86.03 -51.72
N GLU A 241 35.00 -85.44 -50.96
CA GLU A 241 36.38 -85.93 -50.86
C GLU A 241 36.45 -87.36 -50.32
N LEU A 242 35.69 -87.68 -49.27
CA LEU A 242 35.62 -89.04 -48.73
C LEU A 242 35.01 -90.02 -49.72
N GLY A 243 33.93 -89.63 -50.42
CA GLY A 243 33.30 -90.45 -51.44
C GLY A 243 34.24 -90.78 -52.60
N THR A 244 34.94 -89.77 -53.13
CA THR A 244 35.93 -89.95 -54.19
C THR A 244 37.11 -90.81 -53.75
N TRP A 245 37.61 -90.63 -52.51
CA TRP A 245 38.66 -91.48 -51.97
C TRP A 245 38.22 -92.95 -51.83
N LEU A 246 37.00 -93.20 -51.34
CA LEU A 246 36.45 -94.54 -51.19
C LEU A 246 36.27 -95.24 -52.54
N GLU A 247 35.76 -94.53 -53.55
CA GLU A 247 35.60 -95.06 -54.91
C GLU A 247 36.96 -95.45 -55.52
N LEU A 248 37.99 -94.63 -55.28
CA LEU A 248 39.37 -94.91 -55.71
C LEU A 248 39.93 -96.17 -55.03
N GLN A 249 39.73 -96.33 -53.72
CA GLN A 249 40.09 -97.56 -53.00
C GLN A 249 39.34 -98.79 -53.51
N GLU A 250 38.06 -98.65 -53.84
CA GLU A 250 37.27 -99.76 -54.40
C GLU A 250 37.80 -100.19 -55.77
N THR A 251 38.13 -99.22 -56.65
CA THR A 251 38.75 -99.51 -57.96
C THR A 251 40.12 -100.19 -57.84
N GLU A 252 41.00 -99.73 -56.94
CA GLU A 252 42.30 -100.37 -56.69
C GLU A 252 42.13 -101.82 -56.22
N VAL A 253 41.15 -102.07 -55.35
CA VAL A 253 40.84 -103.43 -54.87
C VAL A 253 40.31 -104.32 -56.00
N GLU A 254 39.47 -103.81 -56.90
CA GLU A 254 39.00 -104.57 -58.06
C GLU A 254 40.13 -104.89 -59.06
N GLU A 255 41.01 -103.93 -59.35
CA GLU A 255 42.18 -104.16 -60.21
C GLU A 255 43.10 -105.25 -59.62
N LEU A 256 43.40 -105.18 -58.33
CA LEU A 256 44.22 -106.18 -57.63
C LEU A 256 43.58 -107.58 -57.61
N LYS A 257 42.24 -107.66 -57.59
CA LYS A 257 41.52 -108.95 -57.72
C LYS A 257 41.64 -109.51 -59.13
N MET A 258 41.56 -108.69 -60.17
CA MET A 258 41.69 -109.12 -61.56
C MET A 258 43.11 -109.57 -61.92
N GLU A 259 44.17 -108.93 -61.39
CA GLU A 259 45.56 -109.34 -61.61
C GLU A 259 45.91 -110.70 -60.96
N ASN A 260 45.16 -111.14 -59.94
CA ASN A 260 45.41 -112.38 -59.20
C ASN A 260 44.55 -113.58 -59.64
N THR A 261 43.82 -113.47 -60.75
CA THR A 261 43.04 -114.55 -61.38
C THR A 261 43.65 -114.98 -62.71
#